data_AF-A0A940L747-F1
#
_entry.id   AF-A0A940L747-F1
#
_cell.length_a   1.000
_cell.length_b   1.000
_cell.length_c   1.000
_cell.angle_alpha   90.00
_cell.angle_beta   90.00
_cell.angle_gamma   90.00
#
_symmetry.space_group_name_H-M   'P 1'
#
loop_
_entity.id
_entity.type
_entity.pdbx_description
1 polymer ?
#
loop_
_entity_poly.entity_id
_entity_poly.type
_entity_poly.pdbx_seq_one_letter_code
_entity_poly.pdbx_strand_id
1 'polypeptide(L)'
;MIKTIFQECVDIVKYLAGHEFLYFDTAVEVKITPHSFPFNAWAVCVSPKDELFVMDSDEQWHQVELQDDNAALVIGSLYQRLKLMSIKYAKAS
;
A
#
# COMPACT_ATOMS: atom_id res chain seq x y z
N MET A 1 -19.27 -3.26 -10.08
CA MET A 1 -18.50 -4.19 -9.22
C MET A 1 -17.85 -3.35 -8.14
N ILE A 2 -18.04 -3.69 -6.86
CA ILE A 2 -17.45 -2.94 -5.74
C ILE A 2 -15.96 -3.33 -5.66
N LYS A 3 -15.05 -2.35 -5.72
CA LYS A 3 -13.61 -2.61 -5.58
C LYS A 3 -13.29 -2.92 -4.12
N THR A 4 -12.36 -3.84 -3.89
CA THR A 4 -11.81 -4.10 -2.55
C THR A 4 -10.84 -2.98 -2.16
N ILE A 5 -10.60 -2.81 -0.85
CA ILE A 5 -9.60 -1.85 -0.35
C ILE A 5 -8.23 -2.10 -0.99
N PHE A 6 -7.87 -3.36 -1.21
CA PHE A 6 -6.62 -3.73 -1.86
C PHE A 6 -6.56 -3.27 -3.31
N GLN A 7 -7.60 -3.55 -4.09
CA GLN A 7 -7.63 -3.10 -5.47
C GLN A 7 -7.56 -1.58 -5.56
N GLU A 8 -8.21 -0.86 -4.64
CA GLU A 8 -8.06 0.59 -4.56
C GLU A 8 -6.63 1.02 -4.21
N CYS A 9 -5.92 0.32 -3.32
CA CYS A 9 -4.51 0.61 -3.04
C CYS A 9 -3.64 0.43 -4.29
N VAL A 10 -3.80 -0.70 -4.99
CA VAL A 10 -3.09 -0.99 -6.25
C VAL A 10 -3.33 0.11 -7.27
N ASP A 11 -4.59 0.49 -7.48
CA ASP A 11 -4.97 1.53 -8.44
C ASP A 11 -4.40 2.90 -8.07
N ILE A 12 -4.41 3.26 -6.78
CA ILE A 12 -3.85 4.54 -6.31
C ILE A 12 -2.34 4.57 -6.51
N VAL A 13 -1.61 3.50 -6.17
CA VAL A 13 -0.16 3.45 -6.35
C VAL A 13 0.18 3.56 -7.84
N LYS A 14 -0.53 2.83 -8.71
CA LYS A 14 -0.36 2.95 -10.17
C LYS A 14 -0.65 4.35 -10.68
N TYR A 15 -1.67 5.01 -10.15
CA TYR A 15 -2.00 6.38 -10.53
C TYR A 15 -0.91 7.38 -10.11
N LEU A 16 -0.30 7.19 -8.94
CA LEU A 16 0.70 8.10 -8.39
C LEU A 16 2.13 7.85 -8.91
N ALA A 17 2.50 6.58 -9.10
CA ALA A 17 3.88 6.17 -9.37
C ALA A 17 4.01 5.13 -10.51
N GLY A 18 2.90 4.70 -11.13
CA GLY A 18 2.94 3.64 -12.14
C GLY A 18 3.41 2.31 -11.54
N HIS A 19 4.59 1.86 -11.97
CA HIS A 19 5.26 0.67 -11.44
C HIS A 19 6.55 1.00 -10.69
N GLU A 20 6.80 2.29 -10.43
CA GLU A 20 7.94 2.78 -9.66
C GLU A 20 7.63 2.78 -8.15
N PHE A 21 8.66 3.06 -7.34
CA PHE A 21 8.53 3.14 -5.89
C PHE A 21 7.86 4.45 -5.45
N LEU A 22 6.89 4.35 -4.56
CA LEU A 22 6.26 5.49 -3.89
C LEU A 22 6.74 5.56 -2.44
N TYR A 23 7.59 6.54 -2.15
CA TYR A 23 8.12 6.79 -0.80
C TYR A 23 7.16 7.65 0.03
N PHE A 24 7.12 7.40 1.34
CA PHE A 24 6.33 8.17 2.29
C PHE A 24 7.20 9.15 3.07
N ASP A 25 6.68 10.36 3.30
CA ASP A 25 7.36 11.37 4.13
C ASP A 25 7.52 10.93 5.60
N THR A 26 6.65 10.02 6.05
CA THR A 26 6.64 9.46 7.41
C THR A 26 6.23 8.01 7.32
N ALA A 27 6.81 7.17 8.18
CA ALA A 27 6.41 5.77 8.31
C ALA A 27 4.89 5.58 8.47
N VAL A 28 4.38 4.49 7.90
CA VAL A 28 3.01 4.01 8.05
C VAL A 28 3.07 2.64 8.72
N GLU A 29 2.43 2.49 9.87
CA GLU A 29 2.33 1.17 10.51
C GLU A 29 1.38 0.30 9.69
N VAL A 30 1.87 -0.84 9.21
CA VAL A 30 1.13 -1.79 8.36
C VAL A 30 1.29 -3.21 8.87
N LYS A 31 0.36 -4.07 8.49
CA LYS A 31 0.53 -5.53 8.54
C LYS A 31 0.57 -6.03 7.08
N ILE A 32 1.21 -7.18 6.83
CA ILE A 32 1.23 -7.80 5.49
C ILE A 32 0.33 -9.03 5.43
N THR A 33 0.06 -9.66 6.59
CA THR A 33 -0.95 -10.71 6.78
C THR A 33 -1.69 -10.47 8.10
N PRO A 34 -2.84 -11.13 8.34
CA PRO A 34 -3.52 -11.04 9.63
C PRO A 34 -2.65 -11.50 10.81
N HIS A 35 -1.74 -12.46 10.56
CA HIS A 35 -0.91 -13.12 11.55
C HIS A 35 0.50 -12.50 11.71
N SER A 36 0.94 -11.61 10.83
CA SER A 36 2.21 -10.88 10.99
C SER A 36 2.12 -9.85 12.10
N PHE A 37 3.25 -9.51 12.74
CA PHE A 37 3.32 -8.32 13.58
C PHE A 37 3.24 -7.05 12.71
N PRO A 38 2.64 -5.95 13.20
CA PRO A 38 2.73 -4.67 12.54
C PRO A 38 4.18 -4.19 12.45
N PHE A 39 4.52 -3.49 11.37
CA PHE A 39 5.81 -2.84 11.21
C PHE A 39 5.67 -1.50 10.48
N ASN A 40 6.72 -0.69 10.55
CA ASN A 40 6.77 0.61 9.91
C ASN A 40 7.18 0.48 8.44
N ALA A 41 6.25 0.77 7.54
CA ALA A 41 6.51 0.87 6.11
C ALA A 41 6.90 2.29 5.70
N TRP A 42 7.93 2.40 4.87
CA TRP A 42 8.50 3.67 4.38
C TRP A 42 8.26 3.90 2.89
N ALA A 43 7.96 2.84 2.15
CA ALA A 43 7.57 2.94 0.75
C ALA A 43 6.58 1.84 0.37
N VAL A 44 5.94 2.01 -0.79
CA VAL A 44 5.05 1.03 -1.41
C VAL A 44 5.28 0.99 -2.91
N CYS A 45 5.08 -0.16 -3.54
CA CYS A 45 5.09 -0.28 -4.99
C CYS A 45 4.12 -1.36 -5.46
N VAL A 46 3.84 -1.35 -6.77
CA VAL A 46 2.98 -2.33 -7.43
C VAL A 46 3.75 -2.98 -8.57
N SER A 47 3.87 -4.31 -8.53
CA SER A 47 4.51 -5.06 -9.61
C SER A 47 3.68 -4.99 -10.90
N PRO A 48 4.26 -5.30 -12.08
CA PRO A 48 3.50 -5.44 -13.32
C PRO A 48 2.40 -6.52 -13.29
N LYS A 49 2.37 -7.37 -12.26
CA LYS A 49 1.37 -8.40 -12.03
C LYS A 49 0.30 -8.00 -11.01
N ASP A 50 0.25 -6.73 -10.62
CA ASP A 50 -0.71 -6.15 -9.67
C ASP A 50 -0.55 -6.65 -8.23
N GLU A 51 0.68 -7.06 -7.89
CA GLU A 51 1.07 -7.43 -6.53
C GLU A 51 1.57 -6.19 -5.79
N LEU A 52 1.10 -6.00 -4.56
CA LEU A 52 1.46 -4.86 -3.73
C LEU A 52 2.61 -5.23 -2.79
N PHE A 53 3.63 -4.38 -2.72
CA PHE A 53 4.75 -4.54 -1.82
C PHE A 53 4.94 -3.30 -0.96
N VAL A 54 5.37 -3.50 0.28
CA VAL A 54 5.74 -2.43 1.21
C VAL A 54 7.18 -2.61 1.67
N MET A 55 7.90 -1.50 1.84
CA MET A 55 9.30 -1.50 2.26
C MET A 55 9.41 -1.18 3.75
N ASP A 56 10.15 -1.97 4.51
CA ASP A 56 10.42 -1.70 5.93
C ASP A 56 11.58 -0.70 6.12
N SER A 57 12.04 -0.53 7.38
CA SER A 57 13.15 0.37 7.71
C SER A 57 14.54 -0.15 7.28
N ASP A 58 14.66 -1.43 6.98
CA ASP A 58 15.90 -2.08 6.57
C ASP A 58 15.98 -2.22 5.04
N GLU A 59 15.13 -1.46 4.32
CA GLU A 59 15.00 -1.46 2.87
C GLU A 59 14.57 -2.83 2.28
N GLN A 60 13.96 -3.69 3.09
CA GLN A 60 13.42 -4.97 2.64
C GLN A 60 11.99 -4.82 2.15
N TRP A 61 11.70 -5.44 1.01
CA TRP A 61 10.37 -5.43 0.40
C TRP A 61 9.58 -6.67 0.78
N HIS A 62 8.37 -6.43 1.31
CA HIS A 62 7.45 -7.47 1.76
C HIS A 62 6.20 -7.46 0.91
N GLN A 63 5.86 -8.62 0.34
CA GLN A 63 4.61 -8.78 -0.40
C GLN A 63 3.43 -8.75 0.57
N VAL A 64 2.39 -7.98 0.23
CA VAL A 64 1.12 -8.00 0.94
C VAL A 64 0.34 -9.23 0.46
N GLU A 65 0.20 -10.24 1.33
CA GLU A 65 -0.50 -11.48 1.00
C GLU A 65 -1.94 -11.45 1.51
N LEU A 66 -2.90 -11.62 0.59
CA LEU A 66 -4.32 -11.55 0.89
C LEU A 66 -5.06 -12.89 0.77
N GLN A 67 -4.38 -14.00 1.03
CA GLN A 67 -5.05 -15.31 1.01
C GLN A 67 -6.11 -15.47 2.12
N ASP A 68 -6.23 -14.50 3.02
CA ASP A 68 -7.21 -14.47 4.11
C ASP A 68 -8.32 -13.44 3.82
N ASP A 69 -9.59 -13.83 3.96
CA ASP A 69 -10.76 -12.98 3.74
C ASP A 69 -10.76 -11.69 4.59
N ASN A 70 -10.01 -11.66 5.70
CA ASN A 70 -9.87 -10.49 6.57
C ASN A 70 -8.73 -9.54 6.16
N ALA A 71 -8.01 -9.85 5.09
CA ALA A 71 -6.81 -9.12 4.71
C ALA A 71 -7.09 -7.67 4.24
N ALA A 72 -8.35 -7.31 3.98
CA ALA A 72 -8.74 -5.90 3.80
C ALA A 72 -8.53 -5.04 5.06
N LEU A 73 -8.61 -5.63 6.27
CA LEU A 73 -8.37 -4.93 7.54
C LEU A 73 -6.86 -4.69 7.79
N VAL A 74 -6.02 -5.53 7.20
CA VAL A 74 -4.55 -5.55 7.37
C VAL A 74 -3.89 -4.32 6.72
N ILE A 75 -4.51 -3.78 5.67
CA ILE A 75 -4.00 -2.65 4.87
C ILE A 75 -4.77 -1.34 5.08
N GLY A 76 -5.61 -1.23 6.11
CA GLY A 76 -6.46 -0.06 6.32
C GLY A 76 -5.67 1.25 6.50
N SER A 77 -4.57 1.21 7.25
CA SER A 77 -3.67 2.36 7.45
C SER A 77 -2.98 2.78 6.15
N LEU A 78 -2.50 1.81 5.36
CA LEU A 78 -1.91 2.03 4.04
C LEU A 78 -2.92 2.68 3.09
N TYR A 79 -4.14 2.15 3.03
CA TYR A 79 -5.22 2.69 2.22
C TYR A 79 -5.51 4.15 2.56
N GLN A 80 -5.66 4.47 3.85
CA GLN A 80 -5.91 5.84 4.31
C GLN A 80 -4.79 6.79 3.89
N ARG A 81 -3.52 6.38 4.06
CA ARG A 81 -2.36 7.18 3.61
C ARG A 81 -2.42 7.43 2.11
N LEU A 82 -2.57 6.37 1.31
CA LEU A 82 -2.61 6.44 -0.14
C LEU A 82 -3.75 7.32 -0.64
N LYS A 83 -4.94 7.21 -0.05
CA LYS A 83 -6.10 8.03 -0.43
C LYS A 83 -5.85 9.52 -0.16
N LEU A 84 -5.24 9.86 0.97
CA LEU A 84 -4.88 11.24 1.27
C LEU A 84 -3.82 11.76 0.28
N MET A 85 -2.83 10.94 -0.07
CA MET A 85 -1.83 11.29 -1.07
C MET A 85 -2.45 11.52 -2.46
N SER A 86 -3.37 10.65 -2.91
CA SER A 86 -4.03 10.81 -4.21
C SER A 86 -4.86 12.10 -4.28
N ILE A 87 -5.56 12.45 -3.20
CA ILE A 87 -6.33 13.69 -3.12
C ILE A 87 -5.41 14.91 -3.15
N LYS A 88 -4.28 14.87 -2.43
CA LYS A 88 -3.30 15.96 -2.44
C LYS A 88 -2.66 16.14 -3.81
N TYR A 89 -2.28 15.05 -4.46
CA TYR A 89 -1.69 15.06 -5.81
C TYR A 89 -2.66 15.66 -6.84
N ALA A 90 -3.92 15.22 -6.83
CA ALA A 90 -4.96 15.74 -7.72
C ALA A 90 -5.27 17.23 -7.51
N LYS A 91 -5.01 17.78 -6.32
CA LYS A 91 -5.15 19.23 -6.04
C LYS A 91 -3.92 20.05 -6.46
N ALA A 92 -2.77 19.41 -6.62
CA ALA A 92 -1.51 20.05 -6.99
C ALA A 92 -1.22 20.02 -8.49
N SER A 93 -1.96 19.19 -9.25
CA SER A 93 -1.93 19.11 -10.72
C SER A 93 -2.94 20.08 -11.35
#